data_AF-A0A7Y4ZGN5-F1
#
_entry.id   AF-A0A7Y4ZGN5-F1
#
_cell.length_a   1.000
_cell.length_b   1.000
_cell.length_c   1.000
_cell.angle_alpha   90.00
_cell.angle_beta   90.00
_cell.angle_gamma   90.00
#
_symmetry.space_group_name_H-M   'P 1'
#
loop_
_entity.id
_entity.type
_entity.pdbx_description
1 polymer ?
#
loop_
_entity_poly.entity_id
_entity_poly.type
_entity_poly.pdbx_seq_one_letter_code
_entity_poly.pdbx_strand_id
1 'polypeptide(L)'
;MKHFMNARGALVREAIDGTLMLEGHLARLDGYPDIKVVVRSDWDRSKVAIVSGGGAGHEPAHAGFVGRGMLTAAVSGEVFASPSVDAVLAGILAVTGEAGCLLVVKNYTGDRLNFGLAAERARSMGLAVETVLVADDVAIPGAPQPRGVAGTLFVHKVAGHLAESGASLAAVKAAAQRVADSVASLGIALTSCTIPGQSAEPRMTATEAELGLGIHGEPGAEKVALEEVHGLVAQMATRLGAAAPEGRLAVLLNNLGGVPAIEMSVVLHALRTGALGQRTAWVFGPAALMTSLDMKGFSTSVLPLDDELEAALLSPVGPHAWPRGRATAALELRPLPAEIREWQRVLLRQE
;
A
#
# COMPACT_ATOMS: atom_id res chain seq x y z
N MET A 1 -20.76 8.92 -13.28
CA MET A 1 -19.62 8.22 -13.91
C MET A 1 -19.98 6.77 -14.17
N LYS A 2 -19.20 6.06 -14.99
CA LYS A 2 -19.46 4.67 -15.39
C LYS A 2 -18.50 3.74 -14.65
N HIS A 3 -19.01 2.62 -14.12
CA HIS A 3 -18.19 1.59 -13.46
C HIS A 3 -18.46 0.23 -14.12
N PHE A 4 -17.44 -0.62 -14.19
CA PHE A 4 -17.58 -2.01 -14.60
C PHE A 4 -18.04 -2.84 -13.39
N MET A 5 -19.35 -3.05 -13.27
CA MET A 5 -19.93 -3.87 -12.21
C MET A 5 -21.28 -4.45 -12.62
N ASN A 6 -21.65 -5.60 -12.06
CA ASN A 6 -23.00 -6.16 -12.20
C ASN A 6 -23.96 -5.50 -11.21
N ALA A 7 -23.80 -5.80 -9.92
CA ALA A 7 -24.59 -5.25 -8.83
C ALA A 7 -23.69 -4.78 -7.69
N ARG A 8 -24.06 -3.67 -7.03
CA ARG A 8 -23.25 -3.06 -5.95
C ARG A 8 -22.92 -4.04 -4.82
N GLY A 9 -23.90 -4.81 -4.36
CA GLY A 9 -23.70 -5.81 -3.29
C GLY A 9 -22.88 -7.04 -3.71
N ALA A 10 -22.67 -7.24 -5.02
CA ALA A 10 -21.84 -8.33 -5.53
C ALA A 10 -20.41 -7.88 -5.85
N LEU A 11 -20.12 -6.57 -5.85
CA LEU A 11 -18.88 -6.00 -6.34
C LEU A 11 -17.64 -6.59 -5.65
N VAL A 12 -17.60 -6.56 -4.32
CA VAL A 12 -16.43 -7.06 -3.55
C VAL A 12 -16.27 -8.57 -3.73
N ARG A 13 -17.39 -9.33 -3.75
CA ARG A 13 -17.36 -10.77 -4.00
C ARG A 13 -16.75 -11.08 -5.37
N GLU A 14 -17.26 -10.44 -6.41
CA GLU A 14 -16.82 -10.69 -7.79
C GLU A 14 -15.37 -10.25 -8.01
N ALA A 15 -14.93 -9.16 -7.37
CA ALA A 15 -13.53 -8.73 -7.38
C ALA A 15 -12.59 -9.74 -6.70
N ILE A 16 -12.98 -10.27 -5.54
CA ILE A 16 -12.23 -11.32 -4.85
C ILE A 16 -12.20 -12.60 -5.69
N ASP A 17 -13.36 -13.09 -6.14
CA ASP A 17 -13.46 -14.31 -6.96
C ASP A 17 -12.60 -14.19 -8.22
N GLY A 18 -12.64 -13.04 -8.92
CA GLY A 18 -11.81 -12.79 -10.09
C GLY A 18 -10.31 -12.81 -9.80
N THR A 19 -9.88 -12.31 -8.64
CA THR A 19 -8.47 -12.38 -8.20
C THR A 19 -8.05 -13.82 -7.94
N LEU A 20 -8.89 -14.60 -7.24
CA LEU A 20 -8.59 -15.97 -6.85
C LEU A 20 -8.53 -16.93 -8.05
N MET A 21 -9.30 -16.66 -9.11
CA MET A 21 -9.26 -17.46 -10.36
C MET A 21 -7.91 -17.43 -11.07
N LEU A 22 -7.05 -16.46 -10.76
CA LEU A 22 -5.70 -16.35 -11.33
C LEU A 22 -4.62 -16.99 -10.43
N GLU A 23 -4.94 -17.26 -9.17
CA GLU A 23 -3.96 -17.61 -8.13
C GLU A 23 -4.31 -18.95 -7.49
N GLY A 24 -3.79 -20.05 -8.05
CA GLY A 24 -4.07 -21.42 -7.55
C GLY A 24 -3.61 -21.71 -6.12
N HIS A 25 -2.89 -20.78 -5.49
CA HIS A 25 -2.42 -20.88 -4.11
C HIS A 25 -3.27 -20.07 -3.12
N LEU A 26 -4.35 -19.43 -3.57
CA LEU A 26 -5.29 -18.69 -2.74
C LEU A 26 -6.64 -19.40 -2.67
N ALA A 27 -7.33 -19.22 -1.55
CA ALA A 27 -8.71 -19.62 -1.35
C ALA A 27 -9.45 -18.52 -0.58
N ARG A 28 -10.78 -18.62 -0.54
CA ARG A 28 -11.60 -17.80 0.35
C ARG A 28 -12.43 -18.70 1.26
N LEU A 29 -12.76 -18.18 2.43
CA LEU A 29 -13.74 -18.84 3.29
C LEU A 29 -15.12 -18.80 2.63
N ASP A 30 -15.91 -19.84 2.84
CA ASP A 30 -17.31 -19.89 2.39
C ASP A 30 -18.22 -19.19 3.40
N GLY A 31 -18.20 -17.85 3.36
CA GLY A 31 -18.90 -17.02 4.33
C GLY A 31 -19.68 -15.86 3.74
N TYR A 32 -19.91 -15.84 2.42
CA TYR A 32 -20.65 -14.76 1.78
C TYR A 32 -22.14 -14.76 2.17
N PRO A 33 -22.76 -13.56 2.20
CA PRO A 33 -22.18 -12.25 1.86
C PRO A 33 -21.37 -11.58 2.98
N ASP A 34 -21.46 -12.07 4.21
CA ASP A 34 -21.05 -11.31 5.40
C ASP A 34 -19.55 -11.44 5.75
N ILE A 35 -18.94 -12.59 5.45
CA ILE A 35 -17.55 -12.91 5.76
C ILE A 35 -16.77 -13.07 4.46
N LYS A 36 -15.91 -12.07 4.18
CA LYS A 36 -15.06 -12.02 2.99
C LYS A 36 -13.60 -12.13 3.42
N VAL A 37 -13.10 -13.36 3.49
CA VAL A 37 -11.73 -13.64 3.93
C VAL A 37 -11.02 -14.42 2.84
N VAL A 38 -9.88 -13.89 2.39
CA VAL A 38 -8.94 -14.56 1.50
C VAL A 38 -7.81 -15.14 2.35
N VAL A 39 -7.44 -16.39 2.09
CA VAL A 39 -6.36 -17.12 2.78
C VAL A 39 -5.45 -17.77 1.76
N ARG A 40 -4.21 -18.06 2.15
CA ARG A 40 -3.34 -18.94 1.36
C ARG A 40 -3.70 -20.42 1.57
N SER A 41 -3.80 -21.18 0.49
CA SER A 41 -4.16 -22.60 0.49
C SER A 41 -3.02 -23.52 0.93
N ASP A 42 -1.78 -23.04 0.85
CA ASP A 42 -0.55 -23.75 1.21
C ASP A 42 -0.07 -23.41 2.63
N TRP A 43 -0.98 -23.01 3.53
CA TRP A 43 -0.63 -22.49 4.85
C TRP A 43 -0.13 -23.57 5.82
N ASP A 44 1.07 -23.36 6.36
CA ASP A 44 1.62 -24.11 7.49
C ASP A 44 1.32 -23.39 8.81
N ARG A 45 0.36 -23.93 9.57
CA ARG A 45 -0.08 -23.39 10.86
C ARG A 45 0.96 -23.50 11.99
N SER A 46 2.13 -24.11 11.76
CA SER A 46 3.23 -24.09 12.73
C SER A 46 3.98 -22.75 12.77
N LYS A 47 3.75 -21.86 11.80
CA LYS A 47 4.34 -20.52 11.73
C LYS A 47 3.39 -19.45 12.23
N VAL A 48 3.94 -18.28 12.58
CA VAL A 48 3.15 -17.09 12.96
C VAL A 48 2.28 -16.65 11.78
N ALA A 49 0.97 -16.58 11.96
CA ALA A 49 0.08 -16.08 10.91
C ALA A 49 0.07 -14.55 10.86
N ILE A 50 0.14 -13.97 9.66
CA ILE A 50 0.00 -12.51 9.47
C ILE A 50 -1.36 -12.23 8.86
N VAL A 51 -2.21 -11.48 9.57
CA VAL A 51 -3.55 -11.13 9.11
C VAL A 51 -3.67 -9.61 8.99
N SER A 52 -4.21 -9.14 7.88
CA SER A 52 -4.57 -7.73 7.70
C SER A 52 -5.93 -7.61 7.01
N GLY A 53 -6.38 -6.39 6.76
CA GLY A 53 -7.67 -6.14 6.16
C GLY A 53 -8.12 -4.69 6.23
N GLY A 54 -9.40 -4.51 5.94
CA GLY A 54 -10.08 -3.21 5.90
C GLY A 54 -11.19 -3.20 4.86
N GLY A 55 -11.71 -2.01 4.56
CA GLY A 55 -12.65 -1.83 3.46
C GLY A 55 -12.04 -2.21 2.11
N ALA A 56 -12.89 -2.61 1.17
CA ALA A 56 -12.53 -2.81 -0.23
C ALA A 56 -12.34 -1.46 -0.94
N GLY A 57 -11.82 -1.49 -2.17
CA GLY A 57 -11.56 -0.29 -2.97
C GLY A 57 -10.12 0.23 -2.90
N HIS A 58 -9.22 -0.56 -2.32
CA HIS A 58 -7.79 -0.29 -2.23
C HIS A 58 -6.94 -1.32 -2.97
N GLU A 59 -7.58 -2.15 -3.81
CA GLU A 59 -6.93 -3.26 -4.49
C GLU A 59 -5.67 -2.80 -5.24
N PRO A 60 -4.55 -3.57 -5.17
CA PRO A 60 -4.45 -4.94 -4.67
C PRO A 60 -4.45 -5.08 -3.13
N ALA A 61 -4.39 -3.99 -2.35
CA ALA A 61 -4.48 -4.07 -0.90
C ALA A 61 -5.88 -4.58 -0.46
N HIS A 62 -6.02 -5.68 0.26
CA HIS A 62 -4.96 -6.53 0.84
C HIS A 62 -4.84 -7.93 0.23
N ALA A 63 -5.87 -8.39 -0.48
CA ALA A 63 -5.92 -9.76 -1.02
C ALA A 63 -4.74 -10.07 -1.97
N GLY A 64 -4.28 -9.09 -2.74
CA GLY A 64 -3.13 -9.25 -3.64
C GLY A 64 -1.78 -9.37 -2.94
N PHE A 65 -1.73 -9.20 -1.61
CA PHE A 65 -0.52 -9.41 -0.78
C PHE A 65 -0.62 -10.66 0.10
N VAL A 66 -1.63 -11.51 -0.10
CA VAL A 66 -1.73 -12.82 0.55
C VAL A 66 -0.85 -13.82 -0.18
N GLY A 67 0.04 -14.49 0.55
CA GLY A 67 0.96 -15.48 0.01
C GLY A 67 2.27 -15.57 0.80
N ARG A 68 3.13 -16.51 0.37
CA ARG A 68 4.41 -16.80 1.02
C ARG A 68 5.26 -15.54 1.21
N GLY A 69 5.75 -15.32 2.44
CA GLY A 69 6.61 -14.18 2.78
C GLY A 69 5.88 -12.84 2.97
N MET A 70 4.54 -12.79 2.93
CA MET A 70 3.72 -11.61 3.24
C MET A 70 2.51 -11.98 4.11
N LEU A 71 1.28 -11.65 3.70
CA LEU A 71 0.08 -11.95 4.49
C LEU A 71 -0.30 -13.42 4.40
N THR A 72 -0.75 -13.99 5.51
CA THR A 72 -1.39 -15.31 5.55
C THR A 72 -2.87 -15.23 5.17
N ALA A 73 -3.55 -14.16 5.60
CA ALA A 73 -4.93 -13.87 5.24
C ALA A 73 -5.20 -12.37 5.13
N ALA A 74 -6.19 -12.04 4.30
CA ALA A 74 -6.73 -10.70 4.15
C ALA A 74 -8.26 -10.72 4.39
N VAL A 75 -8.72 -9.84 5.27
CA VAL A 75 -10.15 -9.69 5.61
C VAL A 75 -10.70 -8.43 4.94
N SER A 76 -11.73 -8.59 4.12
CA SER A 76 -12.33 -7.50 3.35
C SER A 76 -13.72 -7.14 3.88
N GLY A 77 -13.98 -5.85 4.05
CA GLY A 77 -15.32 -5.31 4.27
C GLY A 77 -16.01 -4.93 2.95
N GLU A 78 -16.95 -3.99 3.02
CA GLU A 78 -17.48 -3.36 1.81
C GLU A 78 -16.56 -2.22 1.33
N VAL A 79 -16.86 -1.62 0.18
CA VAL A 79 -16.09 -0.47 -0.34
C VAL A 79 -16.00 0.64 0.73
N PHE A 80 -14.78 0.93 1.17
CA PHE A 80 -14.43 1.90 2.22
C PHE A 80 -15.11 1.68 3.59
N ALA A 81 -15.59 0.47 3.86
CA ALA A 81 -16.16 0.10 5.16
C ALA A 81 -15.39 -1.06 5.78
N SER A 82 -14.94 -0.89 7.03
CA SER A 82 -14.21 -1.91 7.78
C SER A 82 -14.97 -3.25 7.83
N PRO A 83 -14.28 -4.42 7.75
CA PRO A 83 -14.92 -5.72 7.94
C PRO A 83 -15.53 -5.85 9.34
N SER A 84 -16.55 -6.69 9.47
CA SER A 84 -17.17 -6.97 10.76
C SER A 84 -16.21 -7.70 11.71
N VAL A 85 -16.49 -7.62 13.01
CA VAL A 85 -15.75 -8.37 14.06
C VAL A 85 -15.74 -9.86 13.75
N ASP A 86 -16.87 -10.42 13.31
CA ASP A 86 -17.00 -11.85 13.02
C ASP A 86 -16.19 -12.26 11.79
N ALA A 87 -16.09 -11.39 10.77
CA ALA A 87 -15.24 -11.63 9.61
C ALA A 87 -13.75 -11.63 9.99
N VAL A 88 -13.32 -10.68 10.84
CA VAL A 88 -11.93 -10.65 11.32
C VAL A 88 -11.63 -11.87 12.19
N LEU A 89 -12.53 -12.23 13.11
CA LEU A 89 -12.40 -13.42 13.95
C LEU A 89 -12.34 -14.70 13.09
N ALA A 90 -13.17 -14.83 12.06
CA ALA A 90 -13.12 -15.94 11.12
C ALA A 90 -11.75 -16.04 10.43
N GLY A 91 -11.19 -14.90 10.01
CA GLY A 91 -9.82 -14.84 9.47
C GLY A 91 -8.78 -15.34 10.45
N ILE A 92 -8.81 -14.87 11.71
CA ILE A 92 -7.90 -15.32 12.77
C ILE A 92 -8.02 -16.82 12.99
N LEU A 93 -9.23 -17.34 13.20
CA LEU A 93 -9.49 -18.75 13.47
C LEU A 93 -9.07 -19.66 12.30
N ALA A 94 -9.20 -19.16 11.06
CA ALA A 94 -8.85 -19.89 9.85
C ALA A 94 -7.35 -20.09 9.66
N VAL A 95 -6.49 -19.27 10.27
CA VAL A 95 -5.04 -19.34 10.01
C VAL A 95 -4.16 -19.48 11.26
N THR A 96 -4.68 -19.23 12.45
CA THR A 96 -3.86 -19.25 13.67
C THR A 96 -3.62 -20.68 14.15
N GLY A 97 -2.36 -21.04 14.39
CA GLY A 97 -1.93 -22.24 15.11
C GLY A 97 -1.22 -21.89 16.42
N GLU A 98 -0.42 -22.82 16.96
CA GLU A 98 0.26 -22.64 18.25
C GLU A 98 1.28 -21.50 18.26
N ALA A 99 1.89 -21.19 17.11
CA ALA A 99 2.82 -20.06 16.97
C ALA A 99 2.14 -18.68 17.08
N GLY A 100 0.80 -18.64 17.02
CA GLY A 100 0.01 -17.42 17.16
C GLY A 100 -0.15 -16.59 15.88
N CYS A 101 -0.71 -15.40 16.03
CA CYS A 101 -1.08 -14.52 14.92
C CYS A 101 -0.76 -13.06 15.22
N LEU A 102 -0.22 -12.36 14.23
CA LEU A 102 -0.08 -10.91 14.23
C LEU A 102 -1.15 -10.27 13.34
N LEU A 103 -1.95 -9.38 13.92
CA LEU A 103 -2.83 -8.48 13.20
C LEU A 103 -2.08 -7.21 12.81
N VAL A 104 -2.06 -6.87 11.53
CA VAL A 104 -1.56 -5.57 11.04
C VAL A 104 -2.77 -4.72 10.66
N VAL A 105 -3.02 -3.64 11.41
CA VAL A 105 -4.25 -2.85 11.35
C VAL A 105 -3.92 -1.43 10.91
N LYS A 106 -4.60 -0.91 9.90
CA LYS A 106 -4.48 0.51 9.50
C LYS A 106 -5.21 1.38 10.54
N ASN A 107 -4.68 2.56 10.86
CA ASN A 107 -5.25 3.44 11.89
C ASN A 107 -6.50 4.20 11.42
N TYR A 108 -7.60 3.46 11.24
CA TYR A 108 -8.96 3.98 11.09
C TYR A 108 -9.82 3.49 12.25
N THR A 109 -10.78 4.30 12.68
CA THR A 109 -11.63 3.99 13.84
C THR A 109 -12.35 2.66 13.70
N GLY A 110 -12.98 2.41 12.54
CA GLY A 110 -13.68 1.14 12.26
C GLY A 110 -12.74 -0.06 12.33
N ASP A 111 -11.59 0.03 11.67
CA ASP A 111 -10.58 -1.04 11.67
C ASP A 111 -10.06 -1.33 13.09
N ARG A 112 -9.74 -0.30 13.87
CA ARG A 112 -9.28 -0.47 15.26
C ARG A 112 -10.29 -1.14 16.16
N LEU A 113 -11.55 -0.69 16.11
CA LEU A 113 -12.60 -1.25 16.94
C LEU A 113 -12.90 -2.70 16.55
N ASN A 114 -13.04 -2.98 15.24
CA ASN A 114 -13.42 -4.30 14.77
C ASN A 114 -12.30 -5.33 14.94
N PHE A 115 -11.07 -4.99 14.55
CA PHE A 115 -9.92 -5.88 14.75
C PHE A 115 -9.54 -6.02 16.22
N GLY A 116 -9.65 -4.94 17.01
CA GLY A 116 -9.40 -4.99 18.45
C GLY A 116 -10.35 -5.96 19.16
N LEU A 117 -11.66 -5.84 18.90
CA LEU A 117 -12.63 -6.75 19.50
C LEU A 117 -12.48 -8.19 19.02
N ALA A 118 -12.13 -8.41 17.75
CA ALA A 118 -11.85 -9.74 17.23
C ALA A 118 -10.60 -10.37 17.88
N ALA A 119 -9.54 -9.58 18.12
CA ALA A 119 -8.35 -10.03 18.84
C ALA A 119 -8.69 -10.44 20.28
N GLU A 120 -9.47 -9.65 21.01
CA GLU A 120 -9.92 -9.99 22.37
C GLU A 120 -10.74 -11.29 22.40
N ARG A 121 -11.64 -11.48 21.43
CA ARG A 121 -12.41 -12.74 21.30
C ARG A 121 -11.51 -13.93 20.99
N ALA A 122 -10.52 -13.78 20.11
CA ALA A 122 -9.58 -14.86 19.80
C ALA A 122 -8.71 -15.22 21.02
N ARG A 123 -8.26 -14.22 21.78
CA ARG A 123 -7.51 -14.41 23.04
C ARG A 123 -8.33 -15.14 24.09
N SER A 124 -9.61 -14.81 24.23
CA SER A 124 -10.50 -15.52 25.18
C SER A 124 -10.78 -16.97 24.77
N MET A 125 -10.59 -17.30 23.49
CA MET A 125 -10.61 -18.68 22.97
C MET A 125 -9.25 -19.40 23.11
N GLY A 126 -8.26 -18.78 23.74
CA GLY A 126 -6.94 -19.37 24.01
C GLY A 126 -5.90 -19.18 22.90
N LEU A 127 -6.17 -18.37 21.87
CA LEU A 127 -5.20 -18.09 20.81
C LEU A 127 -4.24 -16.96 21.20
N ALA A 128 -2.96 -17.14 20.90
CA ALA A 128 -1.97 -16.08 20.98
C ALA A 128 -2.14 -15.12 19.81
N VAL A 129 -2.61 -13.90 20.09
CA VAL A 129 -2.83 -12.86 19.08
C VAL A 129 -2.17 -11.55 19.53
N GLU A 130 -1.37 -10.95 18.65
CA GLU A 130 -0.77 -9.62 18.81
C GLU A 130 -1.29 -8.66 17.73
N THR A 131 -1.17 -7.36 17.96
CA THR A 131 -1.67 -6.34 17.02
C THR A 131 -0.65 -5.23 16.82
N VAL A 132 -0.32 -4.88 15.57
CA VAL A 132 0.40 -3.64 15.19
C VAL A 132 -0.59 -2.68 14.54
N LEU A 133 -0.60 -1.46 15.03
CA LEU A 133 -1.34 -0.36 14.42
C LEU A 133 -0.38 0.44 13.53
N VAL A 134 -0.75 0.65 12.27
CA VAL A 134 0.02 1.45 11.33
C VAL A 134 -0.62 2.82 11.16
N ALA A 135 0.15 3.86 11.47
CA ALA A 135 -0.26 5.27 11.50
C ALA A 135 0.79 6.13 10.78
N ASP A 136 1.09 5.77 9.54
CA ASP A 136 2.22 6.27 8.76
C ASP A 136 1.93 7.58 8.01
N ASP A 137 0.68 8.01 7.90
CA ASP A 137 0.34 9.24 7.16
C ASP A 137 0.72 10.51 7.93
N VAL A 138 1.66 11.28 7.36
CA VAL A 138 2.18 12.53 7.94
C VAL A 138 1.51 13.78 7.37
N ALA A 139 0.40 13.64 6.64
CA ALA A 139 -0.33 14.76 6.06
C ALA A 139 -0.65 15.88 7.05
N ILE A 140 -1.18 15.52 8.23
CA ILE A 140 -1.64 16.46 9.25
C ILE A 140 -0.67 16.41 10.44
N PRO A 141 0.24 17.39 10.59
CA PRO A 141 1.20 17.42 11.69
C PRO A 141 0.51 17.45 13.06
N GLY A 142 0.98 16.60 13.99
CA GLY A 142 0.42 16.53 15.34
C GLY A 142 -0.98 15.94 15.43
N ALA A 143 -1.50 15.33 14.36
CA ALA A 143 -2.77 14.60 14.43
C ALA A 143 -2.71 13.55 15.54
N PRO A 144 -3.72 13.49 16.45
CA PRO A 144 -3.70 12.54 17.55
C PRO A 144 -3.83 11.09 17.08
N GLN A 145 -4.33 10.87 15.87
CA GLN A 145 -4.53 9.56 15.26
C GLN A 145 -4.17 9.66 13.76
N PRO A 146 -2.88 9.65 13.40
CA PRO A 146 -2.46 9.68 11.99
C PRO A 146 -3.01 8.45 11.25
N ARG A 147 -3.44 8.61 10.00
CA ARG A 147 -4.05 7.51 9.23
C ARG A 147 -3.02 6.44 8.88
N GLY A 148 -3.48 5.21 8.67
CA GLY A 148 -2.68 4.14 8.07
C GLY A 148 -2.88 4.10 6.55
N VAL A 149 -1.81 4.23 5.77
CA VAL A 149 -1.84 4.26 4.30
C VAL A 149 -0.77 3.32 3.71
N ALA A 150 -0.21 3.63 2.54
CA ALA A 150 0.62 2.73 1.75
C ALA A 150 1.87 2.19 2.46
N GLY A 151 2.38 2.86 3.50
CA GLY A 151 3.52 2.38 4.31
C GLY A 151 3.20 1.10 5.08
N THR A 152 1.91 0.80 5.30
CA THR A 152 1.43 -0.49 5.82
C THR A 152 2.01 -1.69 5.05
N LEU A 153 2.27 -1.54 3.75
CA LEU A 153 2.81 -2.63 2.93
C LEU A 153 4.26 -3.00 3.29
N PHE A 154 5.05 -2.05 3.80
CA PHE A 154 6.37 -2.38 4.38
C PHE A 154 6.24 -3.23 5.64
N VAL A 155 5.23 -2.94 6.48
CA VAL A 155 4.94 -3.73 7.68
C VAL A 155 4.53 -5.16 7.29
N HIS A 156 3.68 -5.32 6.28
CA HIS A 156 3.34 -6.65 5.74
C HIS A 156 4.56 -7.41 5.26
N LYS A 157 5.45 -6.74 4.51
CA LYS A 157 6.64 -7.36 3.93
C LYS A 157 7.61 -7.85 5.00
N VAL A 158 7.89 -7.03 6.00
CA VAL A 158 8.84 -7.38 7.08
C VAL A 158 8.23 -8.42 8.01
N ALA A 159 6.97 -8.26 8.43
CA ALA A 159 6.29 -9.25 9.26
C ALA A 159 6.22 -10.62 8.57
N GLY A 160 5.82 -10.65 7.30
CA GLY A 160 5.74 -11.86 6.50
C GLY A 160 7.10 -12.54 6.28
N HIS A 161 8.17 -11.77 6.07
CA HIS A 161 9.52 -12.29 5.96
C HIS A 161 9.94 -13.05 7.23
N LEU A 162 9.76 -12.42 8.41
CA LEU A 162 10.13 -13.04 9.69
C LEU A 162 9.24 -14.23 10.05
N ALA A 163 7.93 -14.14 9.77
CA ALA A 163 7.02 -15.25 9.99
C ALA A 163 7.38 -16.46 9.11
N GLU A 164 7.69 -16.22 7.84
CA GLU A 164 8.05 -17.28 6.90
C GLU A 164 9.39 -17.95 7.26
N SER A 165 10.32 -17.21 7.90
CA SER A 165 11.58 -17.74 8.43
C SER A 165 11.47 -18.44 9.79
N GLY A 166 10.26 -18.51 10.36
CA GLY A 166 9.98 -19.23 11.62
C GLY A 166 10.27 -18.43 12.89
N ALA A 167 10.36 -17.10 12.81
CA ALA A 167 10.50 -16.26 13.99
C ALA A 167 9.29 -16.36 14.93
N SER A 168 9.51 -16.14 16.22
CA SER A 168 8.44 -16.13 17.22
C SER A 168 7.49 -14.95 17.05
N LEU A 169 6.25 -15.07 17.53
CA LEU A 169 5.25 -13.98 17.48
C LEU A 169 5.79 -12.67 18.05
N ALA A 170 6.54 -12.73 19.15
CA ALA A 170 7.14 -11.56 19.79
C ALA A 170 8.18 -10.87 18.88
N ALA A 171 9.04 -11.64 18.20
CA ALA A 171 10.04 -11.10 17.28
C ALA A 171 9.38 -10.49 16.03
N VAL A 172 8.37 -11.17 15.48
CA VAL A 172 7.57 -10.67 14.35
C VAL A 172 6.88 -9.35 14.73
N LYS A 173 6.23 -9.30 15.90
CA LYS A 173 5.58 -8.10 16.44
C LYS A 173 6.58 -6.96 16.64
N ALA A 174 7.74 -7.22 17.24
CA ALA A 174 8.75 -6.20 17.48
C ALA A 174 9.28 -5.58 16.17
N ALA A 175 9.61 -6.41 15.16
CA ALA A 175 10.06 -5.92 13.86
C ALA A 175 8.96 -5.15 13.11
N ALA A 176 7.72 -5.67 13.12
CA ALA A 176 6.58 -5.00 12.51
C ALA A 176 6.27 -3.65 13.17
N GLN A 177 6.37 -3.56 14.50
CA GLN A 177 6.20 -2.31 15.24
C GLN A 177 7.32 -1.32 14.91
N ARG A 178 8.58 -1.77 14.86
CA ARG A 178 9.72 -0.94 14.45
C ARG A 178 9.49 -0.28 13.09
N VAL A 179 8.99 -1.04 12.12
CA VAL A 179 8.66 -0.52 10.79
C VAL A 179 7.50 0.46 10.86
N ALA A 180 6.41 0.12 11.56
CA ALA A 180 5.24 0.98 11.71
C ALA A 180 5.57 2.33 12.36
N ASP A 181 6.50 2.35 13.32
CA ASP A 181 6.95 3.56 14.01
C ASP A 181 7.93 4.41 13.17
N SER A 182 8.57 3.82 12.17
CA SER A 182 9.64 4.47 11.38
C SER A 182 9.21 4.90 9.98
N VAL A 183 8.14 4.31 9.45
CA VAL A 183 7.64 4.62 8.10
C VAL A 183 6.80 5.89 8.12
N ALA A 184 7.06 6.77 7.14
CA ALA A 184 6.30 8.00 6.95
C ALA A 184 5.77 8.06 5.51
N SER A 185 4.51 8.46 5.35
CA SER A 185 3.79 8.47 4.09
C SER A 185 3.08 9.79 3.86
N LEU A 186 3.03 10.22 2.60
CA LEU A 186 2.28 11.40 2.20
C LEU A 186 1.70 11.20 0.80
N GLY A 187 0.41 11.52 0.64
CA GLY A 187 -0.30 11.49 -0.63
C GLY A 187 -0.54 12.88 -1.20
N ILE A 188 -0.80 12.94 -2.51
CA ILE A 188 -1.37 14.11 -3.18
C ILE A 188 -2.34 13.63 -4.27
N ALA A 189 -3.45 14.33 -4.43
CA ALA A 189 -4.46 14.00 -5.44
C ALA A 189 -4.88 15.23 -6.24
N LEU A 190 -5.18 15.03 -7.52
CA LEU A 190 -5.75 16.01 -8.44
C LEU A 190 -7.28 15.90 -8.49
N THR A 191 -7.80 14.70 -8.25
CA THR A 191 -9.24 14.44 -8.14
C THR A 191 -9.50 13.48 -6.98
N SER A 192 -10.67 13.56 -6.38
CA SER A 192 -11.16 12.49 -5.48
C SER A 192 -11.50 11.23 -6.30
N CYS A 193 -11.74 10.12 -5.60
CA CYS A 193 -12.31 8.91 -6.19
C CYS A 193 -13.83 9.01 -6.37
N THR A 194 -14.37 8.13 -7.23
CA THR A 194 -15.78 7.88 -7.39
C THR A 194 -16.20 6.54 -6.80
N ILE A 195 -17.10 6.61 -5.82
CA ILE A 195 -17.63 5.42 -5.17
C ILE A 195 -18.71 4.81 -6.07
N PRO A 196 -18.61 3.51 -6.45
CA PRO A 196 -19.61 2.86 -7.29
C PRO A 196 -21.03 3.00 -6.74
N GLY A 197 -21.92 3.57 -7.57
CA GLY A 197 -23.31 3.83 -7.22
C GLY A 197 -23.57 5.14 -6.46
N GLN A 198 -22.56 6.01 -6.31
CA GLN A 198 -22.71 7.36 -5.78
C GLN A 198 -22.44 8.42 -6.87
N SER A 199 -23.06 9.58 -6.74
CA SER A 199 -22.71 10.75 -7.56
C SER A 199 -21.35 11.30 -7.12
N ALA A 200 -20.54 11.69 -8.10
CA ALA A 200 -19.29 12.39 -7.82
C ALA A 200 -19.55 13.87 -7.63
N GLU A 201 -19.00 14.45 -6.56
CA GLU A 201 -18.99 15.90 -6.37
C GLU A 201 -17.58 16.44 -6.65
N PRO A 202 -17.46 17.56 -7.39
CA PRO A 202 -16.16 18.15 -7.67
C PRO A 202 -15.56 18.71 -6.39
N ARG A 203 -14.50 18.05 -5.92
CA ARG A 203 -13.77 18.42 -4.71
C ARG A 203 -12.71 19.50 -4.94
N MET A 204 -12.05 19.44 -6.08
CA MET A 204 -10.96 20.33 -6.51
C MET A 204 -11.32 20.95 -7.85
N THR A 205 -10.88 22.18 -8.06
CA THR A 205 -10.94 22.86 -9.37
C THR A 205 -9.80 22.39 -10.28
N ALA A 206 -9.80 22.82 -11.55
CA ALA A 206 -8.77 22.46 -12.52
C ALA A 206 -7.36 22.97 -12.18
N THR A 207 -7.23 23.89 -11.21
CA THR A 207 -5.98 24.53 -10.80
C THR A 207 -5.57 24.16 -9.38
N GLU A 208 -6.21 23.16 -8.79
CA GLU A 208 -5.96 22.72 -7.41
C GLU A 208 -5.50 21.26 -7.38
N ALA A 209 -4.66 20.96 -6.39
CA ALA A 209 -4.41 19.62 -5.90
C ALA A 209 -4.66 19.59 -4.38
N GLU A 210 -4.89 18.43 -3.80
CA GLU A 210 -5.08 18.28 -2.36
C GLU A 210 -3.99 17.40 -1.78
N LEU A 211 -3.19 18.02 -0.91
CA LEU A 211 -2.10 17.36 -0.22
C LEU A 211 -2.65 16.60 0.98
N GLY A 212 -2.32 15.32 1.05
CA GLY A 212 -2.75 14.43 2.13
C GLY A 212 -4.20 13.98 2.02
N LEU A 213 -4.84 14.03 0.85
CA LEU A 213 -6.19 13.46 0.68
C LEU A 213 -6.19 11.99 1.13
N GLY A 214 -7.11 11.63 2.02
CA GLY A 214 -7.19 10.28 2.58
C GLY A 214 -7.63 9.23 1.56
N ILE A 215 -7.28 7.96 1.80
CA ILE A 215 -7.58 6.86 0.87
C ILE A 215 -9.08 6.53 0.79
N HIS A 216 -9.93 7.05 1.70
CA HIS A 216 -11.39 6.96 1.59
C HIS A 216 -12.03 8.30 1.19
N GLY A 217 -11.23 9.28 0.75
CA GLY A 217 -11.69 10.62 0.42
C GLY A 217 -11.80 11.58 1.62
N GLU A 218 -11.22 11.23 2.77
CA GLU A 218 -11.19 12.12 3.93
C GLU A 218 -10.37 13.39 3.64
N PRO A 219 -10.75 14.55 4.21
CA PRO A 219 -9.96 15.78 4.17
C PRO A 219 -8.46 15.58 4.26
N GLY A 220 -7.76 16.16 3.29
CA GLY A 220 -6.32 16.33 3.36
C GLY A 220 -5.91 17.45 4.30
N ALA A 221 -4.61 17.70 4.31
CA ALA A 221 -4.03 18.77 5.11
C ALA A 221 -4.41 20.14 4.54
N GLU A 222 -4.31 20.28 3.22
CA GLU A 222 -4.63 21.52 2.52
C GLU A 222 -4.82 21.29 1.02
N LYS A 223 -5.52 22.23 0.39
CA LYS A 223 -5.52 22.38 -1.06
C LYS A 223 -4.38 23.30 -1.47
N VAL A 224 -3.58 22.86 -2.42
CA VAL A 224 -2.44 23.59 -2.98
C VAL A 224 -2.72 23.95 -4.44
N ALA A 225 -2.01 24.96 -4.95
CA ALA A 225 -2.03 25.25 -6.38
C ALA A 225 -1.46 24.07 -7.17
N LEU A 226 -2.08 23.76 -8.30
CA LEU A 226 -1.54 22.78 -9.25
C LEU A 226 -0.32 23.39 -9.96
N GLU A 227 0.86 23.00 -9.50
CA GLU A 227 2.15 23.39 -10.07
C GLU A 227 2.73 22.30 -10.98
N GLU A 228 3.91 22.55 -11.55
CA GLU A 228 4.71 21.50 -12.15
C GLU A 228 5.03 20.40 -11.12
N VAL A 229 5.07 19.15 -11.58
CA VAL A 229 5.30 17.96 -10.75
C VAL A 229 6.55 18.03 -9.87
N HIS A 230 7.61 18.72 -10.30
CA HIS A 230 8.81 18.93 -9.50
C HIS A 230 8.53 19.75 -8.24
N GLY A 231 7.68 20.79 -8.33
CA GLY A 231 7.25 21.59 -7.19
C GLY A 231 6.45 20.77 -6.20
N LEU A 232 5.45 20.03 -6.69
CA LEU A 232 4.61 19.16 -5.85
C LEU A 232 5.42 18.08 -5.12
N VAL A 233 6.33 17.41 -5.84
CA VAL A 233 7.20 16.38 -5.24
C VAL A 233 8.20 16.99 -4.26
N ALA A 234 8.72 18.20 -4.49
CA ALA A 234 9.60 18.89 -3.56
C ALA A 234 8.87 19.27 -2.26
N GLN A 235 7.62 19.75 -2.35
CA GLN A 235 6.78 20.02 -1.19
C GLN A 235 6.54 18.75 -0.37
N MET A 236 6.21 17.62 -1.02
CA MET A 236 6.05 16.33 -0.35
C MET A 236 7.36 15.84 0.29
N ALA A 237 8.47 15.96 -0.42
CA ALA A 237 9.80 15.57 0.05
C ALA A 237 10.22 16.31 1.32
N THR A 238 9.84 17.59 1.44
CA THR A 238 10.13 18.42 2.61
C THR A 238 9.41 17.88 3.84
N ARG A 239 8.12 17.56 3.73
CA ARG A 239 7.32 17.02 4.85
C ARG A 239 7.75 15.61 5.24
N LEU A 240 8.00 14.75 4.24
CA LEU A 240 8.51 13.40 4.48
C LEU A 240 9.90 13.42 5.12
N GLY A 241 10.79 14.32 4.69
CA GLY A 241 12.13 14.47 5.25
C GLY A 241 12.12 14.96 6.70
N ALA A 242 11.13 15.79 7.10
CA ALA A 242 10.97 16.22 8.48
C ALA A 242 10.45 15.12 9.41
N ALA A 243 9.68 14.17 8.87
CA ALA A 243 9.11 13.05 9.63
C ALA A 243 10.00 11.80 9.66
N ALA A 244 10.85 11.60 8.65
CA ALA A 244 11.69 10.42 8.53
C ALA A 244 13.12 10.68 9.06
N PRO A 245 13.67 9.79 9.91
CA PRO A 245 15.07 9.83 10.35
C PRO A 245 16.06 9.95 9.19
N GLU A 246 17.27 10.49 9.45
CA GLU A 246 18.35 10.55 8.46
C GLU A 246 18.83 9.14 8.03
N GLY A 247 19.55 9.07 6.90
CA GLY A 247 20.12 7.82 6.37
C GLY A 247 19.51 7.35 5.05
N ARG A 248 19.90 6.13 4.64
CA ARG A 248 19.44 5.46 3.41
C ARG A 248 17.95 5.10 3.54
N LEU A 249 17.19 5.27 2.46
CA LEU A 249 15.75 5.07 2.44
C LEU A 249 15.35 3.98 1.44
N ALA A 250 14.37 3.16 1.84
CA ALA A 250 13.48 2.50 0.90
C ALA A 250 12.29 3.43 0.64
N VAL A 251 11.91 3.55 -0.63
CA VAL A 251 10.80 4.39 -1.07
C VAL A 251 9.76 3.52 -1.75
N LEU A 252 8.51 3.62 -1.31
CA LEU A 252 7.36 3.03 -1.99
C LEU A 252 6.61 4.15 -2.72
N LEU A 253 6.60 4.08 -4.05
CA LEU A 253 5.91 5.04 -4.91
C LEU A 253 4.61 4.41 -5.41
N ASN A 254 3.51 4.82 -4.80
CA ASN A 254 2.18 4.24 -4.98
C ASN A 254 1.29 5.12 -5.86
N ASN A 255 0.60 4.50 -6.81
CA ASN A 255 -0.46 5.11 -7.59
C ASN A 255 -1.79 4.89 -6.87
N LEU A 256 -2.57 5.95 -6.64
CA LEU A 256 -3.87 5.88 -5.98
C LEU A 256 -4.98 5.36 -6.89
N GLY A 257 -4.67 5.06 -8.15
CA GLY A 257 -5.50 4.29 -9.08
C GLY A 257 -5.67 4.98 -10.43
N GLY A 258 -5.89 6.30 -10.42
CA GLY A 258 -6.25 7.08 -11.61
C GLY A 258 -5.09 7.73 -12.36
N VAL A 259 -3.83 7.52 -11.97
CA VAL A 259 -2.67 8.17 -12.62
C VAL A 259 -2.14 7.28 -13.77
N PRO A 260 -2.07 7.77 -15.02
CA PRO A 260 -1.46 7.04 -16.14
C PRO A 260 0.01 6.68 -15.90
N ALA A 261 0.48 5.58 -16.48
CA ALA A 261 1.86 5.10 -16.32
C ALA A 261 2.94 6.12 -16.76
N ILE A 262 2.64 6.92 -17.78
CA ILE A 262 3.53 7.99 -18.24
C ILE A 262 3.66 9.11 -17.19
N GLU A 263 2.56 9.49 -16.54
CA GLU A 263 2.56 10.49 -15.46
C GLU A 263 3.30 9.94 -14.23
N MET A 264 3.10 8.67 -13.87
CA MET A 264 3.87 8.04 -12.79
C MET A 264 5.38 7.96 -13.07
N SER A 265 5.78 7.80 -14.34
CA SER A 265 7.20 7.86 -14.73
C SER A 265 7.78 9.27 -14.55
N VAL A 266 6.99 10.30 -14.82
CA VAL A 266 7.37 11.70 -14.58
C VAL A 266 7.48 12.00 -13.08
N VAL A 267 6.55 11.49 -12.26
CA VAL A 267 6.64 11.58 -10.79
C VAL A 267 7.90 10.89 -10.27
N LEU A 268 8.20 9.68 -10.77
CA LEU A 268 9.43 8.97 -10.41
C LEU A 268 10.66 9.81 -10.79
N HIS A 269 10.68 10.41 -11.97
CA HIS A 269 11.78 11.29 -12.39
C HIS A 269 11.98 12.45 -11.40
N ALA A 270 10.91 13.18 -11.06
CA ALA A 270 10.96 14.29 -10.10
C ALA A 270 11.42 13.84 -8.70
N LEU A 271 10.99 12.67 -8.24
CA LEU A 271 11.44 12.10 -6.96
C LEU A 271 12.93 11.77 -6.99
N ARG A 272 13.40 11.18 -8.10
CA ARG A 272 14.80 10.75 -8.28
C ARG A 272 15.76 11.93 -8.44
N THR A 273 15.34 13.01 -9.06
CA THR A 273 16.15 14.23 -9.24
C THR A 273 16.05 15.21 -8.07
N GLY A 274 15.04 15.04 -7.21
CA GLY A 274 14.83 15.85 -6.01
C GLY A 274 15.62 15.38 -4.77
N ALA A 275 15.35 16.03 -3.63
CA ALA A 275 16.08 15.83 -2.37
C ALA A 275 15.99 14.40 -1.82
N LEU A 276 14.82 13.75 -1.88
CA LEU A 276 14.66 12.35 -1.45
C LEU A 276 15.47 11.37 -2.31
N GLY A 277 15.66 11.67 -3.60
CA GLY A 277 16.39 10.84 -4.55
C GLY A 277 17.83 10.56 -4.14
N GLN A 278 18.49 11.52 -3.46
CA GLN A 278 19.87 11.39 -2.97
C GLN A 278 20.01 10.36 -1.84
N ARG A 279 18.94 10.16 -1.07
CA ARG A 279 18.91 9.23 0.08
C ARG A 279 18.28 7.88 -0.27
N THR A 280 17.61 7.78 -1.42
CA THR A 280 16.86 6.59 -1.82
C THR A 280 17.83 5.52 -2.31
N ALA A 281 17.88 4.38 -1.61
CA ALA A 281 18.62 3.19 -2.04
C ALA A 281 17.76 2.28 -2.93
N TRP A 282 16.49 2.11 -2.56
CA TRP A 282 15.55 1.20 -3.22
C TRP A 282 14.22 1.88 -3.50
N VAL A 283 13.68 1.65 -4.71
CA VAL A 283 12.32 2.05 -5.08
C VAL A 283 11.45 0.82 -5.28
N PHE A 284 10.30 0.80 -4.62
CA PHE A 284 9.21 -0.15 -4.76
C PHE A 284 8.07 0.56 -5.50
N GLY A 285 7.83 0.19 -6.76
CA GLY A 285 6.96 0.93 -7.68
C GLY A 285 7.77 1.62 -8.79
N PRO A 286 7.19 2.60 -9.51
CA PRO A 286 5.80 3.08 -9.43
C PRO A 286 4.79 1.99 -9.77
N ALA A 287 3.78 1.79 -8.93
CA ALA A 287 2.72 0.82 -9.15
C ALA A 287 1.46 1.19 -8.36
N ALA A 288 0.30 0.68 -8.77
CA ALA A 288 -0.90 0.71 -7.93
C ALA A 288 -0.78 -0.39 -6.86
N LEU A 289 -0.60 0.00 -5.60
CA LEU A 289 -0.30 -0.91 -4.50
C LEU A 289 -1.35 -0.84 -3.39
N MET A 290 -1.70 0.37 -2.98
CA MET A 290 -2.83 0.67 -2.10
C MET A 290 -3.59 1.84 -2.71
N THR A 291 -4.63 1.51 -3.49
CA THR A 291 -5.37 2.49 -4.28
C THR A 291 -6.45 3.20 -3.45
N SER A 292 -7.12 4.15 -4.07
CA SER A 292 -8.42 4.68 -3.66
C SER A 292 -9.28 4.69 -4.91
N LEU A 293 -9.75 3.51 -5.33
CA LEU A 293 -10.53 3.32 -6.56
C LEU A 293 -9.85 3.99 -7.78
N ASP A 294 -10.48 5.01 -8.37
CA ASP A 294 -10.03 5.77 -9.53
C ASP A 294 -9.41 7.12 -9.18
N MET A 295 -9.03 7.36 -7.93
CA MET A 295 -8.42 8.61 -7.48
C MET A 295 -7.20 8.95 -8.31
N LYS A 296 -7.22 10.11 -8.99
CA LYS A 296 -6.06 10.61 -9.73
C LYS A 296 -5.07 11.25 -8.76
N GLY A 297 -4.20 10.44 -8.17
CA GLY A 297 -3.15 10.88 -7.27
C GLY A 297 -2.09 9.82 -7.03
N PHE A 298 -1.06 10.19 -6.28
CA PHE A 298 0.00 9.27 -5.88
C PHE A 298 0.37 9.49 -4.42
N SER A 299 1.02 8.50 -3.82
CA SER A 299 1.62 8.63 -2.49
C SER A 299 3.04 8.11 -2.47
N THR A 300 3.84 8.70 -1.60
CA THR A 300 5.22 8.30 -1.34
C THR A 300 5.34 7.88 0.11
N SER A 301 5.81 6.66 0.35
CA SER A 301 6.18 6.18 1.68
C SER A 301 7.69 6.02 1.76
N VAL A 302 8.29 6.47 2.85
CA VAL A 302 9.73 6.39 3.11
C VAL A 302 9.99 5.58 4.37
N LEU A 303 10.94 4.65 4.30
CA LEU A 303 11.37 3.83 5.43
C LEU A 303 12.90 3.90 5.54
N PRO A 304 13.45 4.38 6.68
CA PRO A 304 14.88 4.27 6.97
C PRO A 304 15.34 2.82 6.93
N LEU A 305 16.48 2.59 6.28
CA LEU A 305 17.05 1.26 6.10
C LEU A 305 18.21 1.01 7.06
N ASP A 306 18.13 -0.15 7.69
CA ASP A 306 19.27 -0.91 8.20
C ASP A 306 19.43 -2.19 7.34
N ASP A 307 20.49 -2.96 7.58
CA ASP A 307 20.80 -4.16 6.80
C ASP A 307 19.73 -5.26 6.97
N GLU A 308 19.07 -5.33 8.13
CA GLU A 308 18.00 -6.31 8.39
C GLU A 308 16.74 -6.00 7.58
N LEU A 309 16.31 -4.73 7.59
CA LEU A 309 15.16 -4.25 6.83
C LEU A 309 15.43 -4.37 5.33
N GLU A 310 16.63 -4.02 4.88
CA GLU A 310 17.03 -4.17 3.48
C GLU A 310 16.92 -5.64 3.02
N ALA A 311 17.46 -6.58 3.79
CA ALA A 311 17.33 -8.01 3.50
C ALA A 311 15.86 -8.47 3.50
N ALA A 312 15.07 -8.04 4.49
CA ALA A 312 13.66 -8.40 4.59
C ALA A 312 12.85 -7.88 3.39
N LEU A 313 13.07 -6.64 2.95
CA LEU A 313 12.34 -6.04 1.82
C LEU A 313 12.72 -6.65 0.46
N LEU A 314 13.98 -7.06 0.30
CA LEU A 314 14.48 -7.67 -0.94
C LEU A 314 14.25 -9.19 -1.02
N SER A 315 13.89 -9.83 0.10
CA SER A 315 13.59 -11.26 0.12
C SER A 315 12.41 -11.62 -0.80
N PRO A 316 12.46 -12.80 -1.45
CA PRO A 316 11.43 -13.22 -2.39
C PRO A 316 10.09 -13.43 -1.70
N VAL A 317 9.00 -13.19 -2.43
CA VAL A 317 7.63 -13.37 -1.96
C VAL A 317 6.79 -14.06 -3.04
N GLY A 318 5.71 -14.71 -2.61
CA GLY A 318 4.71 -15.30 -3.50
C GLY A 318 3.82 -14.29 -4.24
N PRO A 319 3.27 -13.25 -3.56
CA PRO A 319 2.29 -12.37 -4.20
C PRO A 319 2.92 -11.50 -5.29
N HIS A 320 2.33 -11.53 -6.50
CA HIS A 320 2.82 -10.76 -7.65
C HIS A 320 2.62 -9.24 -7.48
N ALA A 321 1.70 -8.82 -6.61
CA ALA A 321 1.42 -7.41 -6.36
C ALA A 321 2.56 -6.69 -5.63
N TRP A 322 3.45 -7.41 -4.94
CA TRP A 322 4.64 -6.82 -4.34
C TRP A 322 5.68 -6.50 -5.42
N PRO A 323 6.02 -5.21 -5.64
CA PRO A 323 6.97 -4.85 -6.67
C PRO A 323 8.38 -5.25 -6.23
N ARG A 324 9.19 -5.72 -7.17
CA ARG A 324 10.62 -5.91 -6.92
C ARG A 324 11.27 -4.55 -6.60
N GLY A 325 12.00 -4.49 -5.49
CA GLY A 325 12.84 -3.33 -5.15
C GLY A 325 13.90 -3.10 -6.23
N ARG A 326 13.97 -1.89 -6.76
CA ARG A 326 14.95 -1.50 -7.79
C ARG A 326 15.98 -0.57 -7.20
N ALA A 327 17.25 -0.96 -7.32
CA ALA A 327 18.37 -0.11 -6.95
C ALA A 327 18.35 1.11 -7.87
N THR A 328 18.77 2.23 -7.32
CA THR A 328 18.79 3.47 -8.07
C THR A 328 20.07 3.55 -8.89
N ALA A 329 19.95 3.76 -10.20
CA ALA A 329 21.08 3.91 -11.12
C ALA A 329 21.03 5.27 -11.84
N ALA A 330 22.20 5.74 -12.29
CA ALA A 330 22.28 6.90 -13.18
C ALA A 330 21.70 6.56 -14.56
N LEU A 331 21.18 7.57 -15.25
CA LEU A 331 20.70 7.42 -16.63
C LEU A 331 21.88 7.09 -17.56
N GLU A 332 21.84 5.93 -18.20
CA GLU A 332 22.79 5.56 -19.25
C GLU A 332 22.34 6.18 -20.59
N LEU A 333 23.09 7.16 -21.09
CA LEU A 333 22.87 7.73 -22.42
C LEU A 333 23.69 6.95 -23.45
N ARG A 334 23.00 6.37 -24.43
CA ARG A 334 23.64 5.79 -25.61
C ARG A 334 23.66 6.80 -26.75
N PRO A 335 24.73 6.84 -27.56
CA PRO A 335 24.77 7.76 -28.69
C PRO A 335 23.62 7.45 -29.64
N LEU A 336 22.95 8.51 -30.12
CA LEU A 336 22.02 8.40 -31.24
C LEU A 336 22.73 7.75 -32.44
N PRO A 337 22.11 6.76 -33.13
CA PRO A 337 22.67 6.14 -34.34
C PRO A 337 23.19 7.19 -35.33
N ALA A 338 24.37 6.92 -35.89
CA ALA A 338 25.10 7.88 -36.72
C ALA A 338 24.29 8.31 -37.96
N GLU A 339 23.52 7.38 -38.52
CA GLU A 339 22.64 7.57 -39.66
C GLU A 339 21.60 8.66 -39.37
N ILE A 340 20.97 8.65 -38.20
CA ILE A 340 20.00 9.69 -37.84
C ILE A 340 20.66 11.07 -37.70
N ARG A 341 21.89 11.12 -37.15
CA ARG A 341 22.64 12.38 -37.05
C ARG A 341 22.99 12.96 -38.43
N GLU A 342 23.29 12.10 -39.40
CA GLU A 342 23.56 12.51 -40.77
C GLU A 342 22.29 13.07 -41.44
N TRP A 343 21.15 12.41 -41.28
CA TRP A 343 19.87 12.86 -41.82
C TRP A 343 19.42 14.20 -41.23
N GLN A 344 19.60 14.39 -39.92
CA GLN A 344 19.31 15.68 -39.28
C GLN A 344 20.20 16.81 -39.79
N ARG A 345 21.48 16.54 -40.10
CA ARG A 345 22.39 17.55 -40.70
C ARG A 345 21.99 17.90 -42.13
N VAL A 346 21.44 16.96 -42.90
CA VAL A 346 20.96 17.21 -44.26
C VAL A 346 19.70 18.08 -44.22
N LEU A 347 18.76 17.80 -43.33
CA LEU A 347 17.52 18.59 -43.17
C LEU A 347 17.82 20.03 -42.71
N LEU A 348 18.74 20.23 -41.76
CA LEU A 348 19.14 21.55 -41.27
C LEU A 348 19.98 22.38 -42.28
N ARG A 349 20.40 21.81 -43.41
CA ARG A 349 21.08 22.53 -44.51
C ARG A 349 20.14 22.92 -45.65
N GLN A 350 18.86 22.57 -45.56
CA GLN A 350 17.83 22.92 -46.54
C GLN A 350 16.94 24.09 -46.10
N GLU A 351 17.24 24.72 -44.95
CA GLU A 351 16.74 26.04 -44.53
C GLU A 351 17.85 27.10 -44.67
#